data_AF-A0AAV3SBL6-F1
#
_entry.id   AF-A0AAV3SBL6-F1
#
_cell.length_a   1.000
_cell.length_b   1.000
_cell.length_c   1.000
_cell.angle_alpha   90.00
_cell.angle_beta   90.00
_cell.angle_gamma   90.00
#
_symmetry.space_group_name_H-M   'P 1'
#
loop_
_entity.id
_entity.type
_entity.pdbx_description
1 polymer ?
#
loop_
_entity_poly.entity_id
_entity_poly.type
_entity_poly.pdbx_seq_one_letter_code
_entity_poly.pdbx_strand_id
1 'polypeptide(L)' 'MVMKNNQRGLLVKHLSSDELDRAIADAQKADETHLVRRLCYVKNLYAGDTREEAGDRVGISPSTTRRWAQAWNEVLY' A
#
# COMPACT_ATOMS: atom_id res chain seq x y z
N MET A 1 -21.36 14.22 3.92
CA MET A 1 -20.51 14.38 5.12
C MET A 1 -19.09 14.05 4.72
N VAL A 2 -18.22 15.06 4.56
CA VAL A 2 -16.80 14.84 4.27
C VAL A 2 -16.16 14.37 5.56
N MET A 3 -15.85 13.08 5.66
CA MET A 3 -15.09 12.54 6.79
C MET A 3 -13.68 13.13 6.75
N LYS A 4 -13.44 14.15 7.59
CA LYS A 4 -12.11 14.64 7.90
C LYS A 4 -11.38 13.58 8.70
N ASN A 5 -10.79 12.59 8.02
CA ASN A 5 -9.85 11.68 8.66
C ASN A 5 -8.58 12.47 8.96
N ASN A 6 -8.12 12.37 10.21
CA ASN A 6 -6.86 12.95 10.66
C ASN A 6 -5.69 12.18 10.00
N GLN A 7 -5.41 12.54 8.74
CA GLN A 7 -4.66 11.80 7.70
C GLN A 7 -3.14 11.66 7.91
N ARG A 8 -2.61 11.75 9.13
CA ARG A 8 -1.14 11.67 9.34
C ARG A 8 -0.61 10.27 9.64
N GLY A 9 -1.45 9.34 10.08
CA GLY A 9 -0.98 8.02 10.55
C GLY A 9 -1.61 6.80 9.89
N LEU A 10 -2.93 6.80 9.65
CA LEU A 10 -3.68 5.58 9.36
C LEU A 10 -3.85 5.37 7.84
N LEU A 11 -3.51 4.19 7.37
CA LEU A 11 -3.75 3.73 6.00
C LEU A 11 -5.24 3.37 5.84
N VAL A 12 -5.90 3.89 4.81
CA VAL A 12 -7.30 3.57 4.52
C VAL A 12 -7.38 2.15 3.98
N LYS A 13 -8.30 1.33 4.51
CA LYS A 13 -8.48 -0.03 4.02
C LYS A 13 -9.45 -0.05 2.83
N HIS A 14 -8.92 0.08 1.61
CA HIS A 14 -9.69 0.01 0.36
C HIS A 14 -10.02 -1.43 -0.04
N LEU A 15 -9.11 -2.36 0.25
CA LEU A 15 -9.29 -3.80 0.08
C LEU A 15 -9.26 -4.48 1.44
N SER A 16 -9.99 -5.59 1.57
CA SER A 16 -9.70 -6.60 2.58
C SER A 16 -8.34 -7.25 2.33
N SER A 17 -7.84 -8.01 3.32
CA SER A 17 -6.56 -8.74 3.16
C SER A 17 -6.61 -9.75 2.01
N ASP A 18 -7.72 -10.47 1.87
CA ASP A 18 -7.87 -11.48 0.82
C ASP A 18 -7.98 -10.85 -0.58
N GLU A 19 -8.66 -9.70 -0.69
CA GLU A 19 -8.73 -8.95 -1.95
C GLU A 19 -7.37 -8.38 -2.34
N LEU A 20 -6.57 -7.94 -1.36
CA LEU A 20 -5.19 -7.48 -1.60
C LEU A 20 -4.30 -8.62 -2.09
N ASP A 21 -4.46 -9.83 -1.53
CA ASP A 21 -3.72 -11.02 -1.97
C ASP A 21 -4.09 -11.44 -3.39
N ARG A 22 -5.37 -11.36 -3.75
CA ARG A 22 -5.82 -11.58 -5.13
C ARG A 22 -5.26 -10.52 -6.08
N ALA A 23 -5.29 -9.25 -5.71
CA ALA A 23 -4.75 -8.17 -6.53
C ALA A 23 -3.23 -8.33 -6.77
N ILE A 24 -2.48 -8.77 -5.76
CA ILE A 24 -1.05 -9.11 -5.91
C ILE A 24 -0.87 -10.25 -6.92
N ALA A 25 -1.64 -11.33 -6.76
CA ALA A 25 -1.54 -12.49 -7.65
C ALA A 25 -1.90 -12.15 -9.10
N ASP A 26 -2.91 -11.30 -9.31
CA ASP A 26 -3.32 -10.89 -10.66
C ASP A 26 -2.30 -9.93 -11.30
N ALA A 27 -1.74 -8.98 -10.53
CA ALA A 27 -0.65 -8.14 -11.01
C ALA A 27 0.61 -8.95 -11.36
N GLN A 28 0.91 -10.02 -10.60
CA GLN A 28 2.01 -10.94 -10.93
C GLN A 28 1.77 -11.67 -12.25
N LYS A 29 0.55 -12.18 -12.49
CA LYS A 29 0.20 -12.85 -13.76
C LYS A 29 0.27 -11.89 -14.95
N ALA A 30 -0.01 -10.61 -14.72
CA ALA A 30 0.05 -9.56 -15.73
C ALA A 30 1.47 -8.98 -15.95
N ASP A 31 2.48 -9.48 -15.23
CA ASP A 31 3.86 -8.96 -15.24
C ASP A 31 3.98 -7.48 -14.84
N GLU A 32 3.02 -6.98 -14.06
CA GLU A 32 2.99 -5.60 -13.58
C GLU A 32 3.87 -5.43 -12.32
N THR A 33 5.18 -5.62 -12.49
CA THR A 33 6.16 -5.65 -11.38
C THR A 33 6.06 -4.42 -10.44
N HIS A 34 5.79 -3.23 -10.98
CA HIS A 34 5.61 -2.02 -10.19
C HIS A 34 4.35 -2.07 -9.31
N LEU A 35 3.24 -2.57 -9.86
CA LEU A 35 2.00 -2.72 -9.11
C LEU A 35 2.13 -3.78 -8.02
N VAL A 36 2.74 -4.93 -8.34
CA VAL A 36 3.05 -5.99 -7.36
C VAL A 36 3.81 -5.41 -6.17
N ARG A 37 4.88 -4.64 -6.43
CA ARG A 37 5.70 -4.04 -5.37
C ARG A 37 4.89 -3.07 -4.50
N ARG A 38 4.01 -2.27 -5.09
CA ARG A 38 3.15 -1.32 -4.37
C ARG A 38 2.09 -2.01 -3.52
N LEU A 39 1.48 -3.08 -4.03
CA LEU A 39 0.50 -3.86 -3.28
C LEU A 39 1.16 -4.64 -2.13
N CYS A 40 2.37 -5.19 -2.34
CA CYS A 40 3.16 -5.80 -1.26
C CYS A 40 3.52 -4.79 -0.16
N TYR A 41 3.84 -3.54 -0.52
CA TYR A 41 4.04 -2.46 0.45
C TYR A 41 2.79 -2.23 1.31
N VAL A 42 1.61 -2.14 0.68
CA VAL A 42 0.32 -1.99 1.39
C VAL A 42 0.04 -3.20 2.29
N LYS A 43 0.36 -4.41 1.84
CA LYS A 43 0.16 -5.64 2.61
C LYS A 43 1.01 -5.67 3.88
N ASN A 44 2.26 -5.23 3.78
CA ASN A 44 3.15 -5.09 4.94
C ASN A 44 2.58 -4.11 5.97
N LEU A 45 2.04 -2.96 5.53
CA LEU A 45 1.35 -2.02 6.42
C LEU A 45 0.11 -2.62 7.08
N TYR A 46 -0.65 -3.45 6.37
CA TYR A 46 -1.79 -4.17 6.95
C TYR A 46 -1.37 -5.19 8.01
N ALA A 47 -0.18 -5.78 7.84
CA ALA A 47 0.42 -6.71 8.81
C ALA A 47 0.98 -6.01 10.05
N GLY A 48 1.00 -4.67 10.08
CA GLY A 48 1.41 -3.87 11.24
C GLY A 48 2.81 -3.26 11.12
N ASP A 49 3.48 -3.42 9.98
CA ASP A 49 4.76 -2.74 9.74
C ASP A 49 4.58 -1.21 9.75
N THR A 50 5.62 -0.50 10.21
CA THR A 50 5.78 0.93 9.96
C THR A 50 6.02 1.22 8.47
N ARG A 51 5.93 2.49 8.06
CA ARG A 51 6.16 2.88 6.66
C ARG A 51 7.59 2.58 6.23
N GLU A 52 8.53 2.76 7.14
CA GLU A 52 9.94 2.49 6.99
C GLU A 52 10.18 0.98 6.81
N GLU A 53 9.70 0.15 7.75
CA GLU A 53 9.84 -1.32 7.67
C GLU A 53 9.20 -1.88 6.39
N ALA A 54 7.97 -1.46 6.07
CA ALA A 54 7.30 -1.88 4.85
C ALA A 54 8.06 -1.46 3.58
N GLY A 55 8.69 -0.28 3.62
CA GLY A 55 9.52 0.25 2.54
C GLY A 55 10.81 -0.52 2.33
N ASP A 56 11.50 -0.84 3.42
CA ASP A 56 12.73 -1.61 3.41
C ASP A 56 12.49 -3.02 2.85
N ARG A 57 11.39 -3.68 3.24
CA ARG A 57 11.02 -5.02 2.73
C ARG A 57 10.81 -5.06 1.21
N VAL A 58 10.35 -3.96 0.62
CA VAL A 58 10.13 -3.87 -0.84
C VAL A 58 11.24 -3.12 -1.58
N GLY A 59 12.29 -2.69 -0.87
CA GLY A 59 13.45 -2.02 -1.42
C GLY A 59 13.17 -0.63 -1.99
N ILE A 60 12.40 0.20 -1.28
CA ILE A 60 12.10 1.59 -1.70
C ILE A 60 12.59 2.62 -0.67
N SER A 61 12.93 3.82 -1.14
CA SER A 61 13.39 4.90 -0.25
C SER A 61 12.28 5.39 0.70
N PRO A 62 12.64 5.97 1.87
CA PRO A 62 11.67 6.59 2.79
C PRO A 62 10.81 7.69 2.15
N SER A 63 11.34 8.41 1.16
CA SER A 63 10.55 9.42 0.43
C SER A 63 9.44 8.78 -0.43
N THR A 64 9.69 7.56 -0.94
CA THR A 64 8.75 6.78 -1.75
C THR A 64 7.63 6.18 -0.89
N THR A 65 7.96 5.71 0.31
CA THR A 65 6.97 5.09 1.24
C THR A 65 5.84 6.06 1.54
N ARG A 66 6.17 7.33 1.87
CA ARG A 66 5.17 8.38 2.13
C ARG A 66 4.28 8.63 0.91
N ARG A 67 4.86 8.75 -0.28
CA ARG A 67 4.10 9.00 -1.52
C ARG A 67 3.14 7.85 -1.81
N TRP A 68 3.58 6.60 -1.63
CA TRP A 68 2.74 5.43 -1.89
C TRP A 68 1.60 5.30 -0.90
N ALA A 69 1.85 5.51 0.40
CA ALA A 69 0.80 5.52 1.42
C ALA A 69 -0.24 6.63 1.18
N GLN A 70 0.22 7.82 0.76
CA GLN A 70 -0.68 8.92 0.40
C GLN A 70 -1.53 8.58 -0.83
N ALA A 71 -0.90 8.11 -1.91
CA ALA A 71 -1.62 7.79 -3.14
C ALA A 71 -2.62 6.63 -2.95
N TRP A 72 -2.29 5.65 -2.09
CA TRP A 72 -3.23 4.63 -1.65
C TRP A 72 -4.44 5.27 -0.95
N ASN A 73 -4.22 6.16 0.02
CA ASN A 73 -5.28 6.82 0.79
C ASN A 73 -6.18 7.76 -0.06
N GLU A 74 -5.69 8.27 -1.18
CA GLU A 74 -6.41 9.18 -2.07
C GLU A 74 -7.26 8.44 -3.14
N VAL A 75 -7.34 7.10 -3.08
CA VAL A 75 -8.07 6.26 -4.06
C VAL A 75 -7.51 6.37 -5.49
N LEU A 76 -6.23 6.73 -5.63
CA LEU A 76 -5.53 6.79 -6.92
C LEU A 76 -4.58 5.60 -7.03
N TYR A 77 -5.15 4.40 -7.12
CA TYR A 77 -4.43 3.12 -7.24
C TYR A 77 -3.13 3.22 -8.03
#